data_AF-A0A818CQ01-F1
#
_entry.id   AF-A0A818CQ01-F1
#
_cell.length_a   1.000
_cell.length_b   1.000
_cell.length_c   1.000
_cell.angle_alpha   90.00
_cell.angle_beta   90.00
_cell.angle_gamma   90.00
#
_symmetry.space_group_name_H-M   'P 1'
#
loop_
_entity.id
_entity.type
_entity.pdbx_description
1 polymer ?
#
loop_
_entity_poly.entity_id
_entity_poly.type
_entity_poly.pdbx_seq_one_letter_code
_entity_poly.pdbx_strand_id
1 'polypeptide(L)'
;MTTMEAKLKFLTVIQASSLFGVTFFPAQSVDDASIRSPCIIGISKSGILFLDIDTRETLFSIPYNDVVSIRRRQNAIDVKYGSLNQPRHIQCQVDRAQDLVALAGRYLSFIGRSLASALERKTDSQQFHRPGSTSCNDPTSTIL
;
A
#
# COMPACT_ATOMS: atom_id res chain seq x y z
N MET A 1 -5.29 -12.36 -43.44
CA MET A 1 -5.46 -11.81 -42.09
C MET A 1 -5.47 -10.30 -42.21
N THR A 2 -6.55 -9.64 -41.83
CA THR A 2 -6.64 -8.18 -41.88
C THR A 2 -5.73 -7.56 -40.82
N THR A 3 -5.36 -6.29 -40.98
CA THR A 3 -4.57 -5.56 -39.97
C THR A 3 -5.26 -5.53 -38.61
N MET A 4 -6.60 -5.49 -38.57
CA MET A 4 -7.37 -5.54 -37.33
C MET A 4 -7.28 -6.93 -36.67
N GLU A 5 -7.45 -8.00 -37.45
CA GLU A 5 -7.29 -9.37 -36.96
C GLU A 5 -5.88 -9.63 -36.43
N ALA A 6 -4.86 -9.06 -37.08
CA ALA A 6 -3.47 -9.15 -36.62
C ALA A 6 -3.30 -8.53 -35.23
N LYS A 7 -3.82 -7.31 -35.05
CA LYS A 7 -3.79 -6.60 -33.77
C LYS A 7 -4.54 -7.35 -32.69
N LEU A 8 -5.74 -7.86 -32.99
CA LEU A 8 -6.53 -8.65 -32.05
C LEU A 8 -5.82 -9.94 -31.64
N LYS A 9 -5.26 -10.69 -32.61
CA LYS A 9 -4.51 -11.92 -32.29
C LYS A 9 -3.27 -11.65 -31.47
N PHE A 10 -2.52 -10.59 -31.80
CA PHE A 10 -1.36 -10.19 -31.00
C PHE A 10 -1.76 -9.84 -29.56
N LEU A 11 -2.79 -8.99 -29.39
CA LEU A 11 -3.35 -8.67 -28.08
C LEU A 11 -3.79 -9.93 -27.34
N THR A 12 -4.39 -10.89 -28.05
CA THR A 12 -4.84 -12.16 -27.48
C THR A 12 -3.71 -13.00 -26.92
N VAL A 13 -2.55 -12.99 -27.58
CA VAL A 13 -1.36 -13.73 -27.11
C VAL A 13 -0.73 -13.01 -25.92
N ILE A 14 -0.52 -11.69 -26.01
CA ILE A 14 0.17 -10.97 -24.93
C ILE A 14 -0.67 -10.86 -23.66
N GLN A 15 -1.99 -10.79 -23.76
CA GLN A 15 -2.87 -10.72 -22.59
C GLN A 15 -2.87 -12.02 -21.78
N ALA A 16 -2.46 -13.13 -22.38
CA ALA A 16 -2.31 -14.41 -21.70
C ALA A 16 -1.01 -14.50 -20.86
N SER A 17 -0.10 -13.53 -21.00
CA SER A 17 1.09 -13.44 -20.14
C SER A 17 0.70 -13.10 -18.70
N SER A 18 1.33 -13.77 -17.73
CA SER A 18 1.02 -13.62 -16.29
C SER A 18 1.20 -12.20 -15.76
N LEU A 19 2.09 -11.42 -16.39
CA LEU A 19 2.42 -10.06 -15.97
C LEU A 19 1.80 -8.97 -16.87
N PHE A 20 0.91 -9.35 -17.79
CA PHE A 20 0.26 -8.39 -18.66
C PHE A 20 -0.57 -7.38 -17.84
N GLY A 21 -0.33 -6.10 -18.08
CA GLY A 21 -1.03 -5.01 -17.38
C GLY A 21 -0.61 -4.82 -15.92
N VAL A 22 0.53 -5.38 -15.49
CA VAL A 22 1.13 -5.13 -14.17
C VAL A 22 2.07 -3.92 -14.25
N THR A 23 1.92 -2.98 -13.34
CA THR A 23 2.89 -1.89 -13.12
C THR A 23 3.81 -2.24 -11.97
N PHE A 24 5.14 -2.16 -12.18
CA PHE A 24 6.14 -2.58 -11.19
C PHE A 24 6.70 -1.42 -10.38
N PHE A 25 6.89 -1.64 -9.08
CA PHE A 25 7.47 -0.73 -8.13
C PHE A 25 8.53 -1.48 -7.30
N PRO A 26 9.83 -1.14 -7.41
CA PRO A 26 10.85 -1.74 -6.56
C PRO A 26 10.58 -1.47 -5.08
N ALA A 27 10.67 -2.50 -4.25
CA ALA A 27 10.58 -2.39 -2.80
C ALA A 27 11.90 -2.81 -2.16
N GLN A 28 12.45 -1.92 -1.33
CA GLN A 28 13.73 -2.14 -0.67
C GLN A 28 13.61 -3.12 0.50
N SER A 29 12.50 -3.03 1.23
CA SER A 29 12.19 -3.91 2.35
C SER A 29 10.68 -4.15 2.47
N VAL A 30 10.34 -5.31 3.01
CA VAL A 30 8.98 -5.78 3.31
C VAL A 30 8.99 -6.39 4.70
N ASP A 31 8.01 -6.06 5.54
CA ASP A 31 7.91 -6.52 6.93
C ASP A 31 7.22 -7.89 7.09
N ASP A 32 7.31 -8.75 6.08
CA ASP A 32 6.73 -10.09 6.08
C ASP A 32 7.83 -11.12 5.83
N ALA A 33 7.99 -12.05 6.78
CA ALA A 33 9.05 -13.07 6.74
C ALA A 33 8.91 -14.05 5.55
N SER A 34 7.72 -14.16 4.95
CA SER A 34 7.49 -14.99 3.77
C SER A 34 8.02 -14.35 2.47
N ILE A 35 8.31 -13.05 2.48
CA ILE A 35 8.73 -12.29 1.30
C ILE A 35 10.19 -11.87 1.46
N ARG A 36 11.04 -12.39 0.56
CA ARG A 36 12.46 -12.01 0.54
C ARG A 36 12.60 -10.56 0.05
N SER A 37 13.29 -9.73 0.83
CA SER A 37 13.66 -8.38 0.42
C SER A 37 15.07 -8.36 -0.18
N PRO A 38 15.37 -7.52 -1.19
CA PRO A 38 14.45 -6.63 -1.91
C PRO A 38 13.50 -7.41 -2.86
N CYS A 39 12.34 -6.83 -3.16
CA CYS A 39 11.35 -7.44 -4.06
C CYS A 39 10.73 -6.42 -5.01
N ILE A 40 9.86 -6.87 -5.91
CA ILE A 40 9.12 -6.01 -6.82
C ILE A 40 7.63 -6.07 -6.45
N ILE A 41 7.00 -4.91 -6.25
CA ILE A 41 5.56 -4.81 -6.05
C ILE A 41 4.90 -4.56 -7.40
N GLY A 42 4.00 -5.44 -7.80
CA GLY A 42 3.16 -5.30 -8.99
C GLY A 42 1.77 -4.77 -8.64
N ILE A 43 1.29 -3.74 -9.34
CA ILE A 43 -0.10 -3.27 -9.25
C ILE A 43 -0.81 -3.66 -10.55
N SER A 44 -1.91 -4.39 -10.42
CA SER A 44 -2.70 -4.92 -11.53
C SER A 44 -4.19 -4.64 -11.33
N LYS A 45 -5.01 -5.05 -12.30
CA LYS A 45 -6.48 -5.06 -12.17
C LYS A 45 -6.97 -6.00 -11.05
N SER A 46 -6.28 -7.11 -10.80
CA SER A 46 -6.72 -8.13 -9.84
C SER A 46 -6.34 -7.77 -8.40
N GLY A 47 -5.24 -7.06 -8.22
CA GLY A 47 -4.75 -6.67 -6.90
C GLY A 47 -3.28 -6.27 -6.89
N ILE A 48 -2.69 -6.42 -5.71
CA ILE A 48 -1.28 -6.16 -5.41
C ILE A 48 -0.53 -7.49 -5.47
N LEU A 49 0.61 -7.51 -6.16
CA LEU A 49 1.48 -8.66 -6.33
C LEU A 49 2.83 -8.35 -5.71
N PHE A 50 3.47 -9.35 -5.12
CA PHE A 50 4.84 -9.30 -4.64
C PHE A 50 5.62 -10.31 -5.45
N LEU A 51 6.66 -9.85 -6.13
CA LEU A 51 7.44 -10.64 -7.07
C LEU A 51 8.88 -10.71 -6.61
N ASP A 52 9.51 -11.85 -6.87
CA ASP A 52 10.95 -12.03 -6.68
C ASP A 52 11.73 -11.12 -7.64
N ILE A 53 12.83 -10.54 -7.16
CA ILE A 53 13.58 -9.54 -7.92
C ILE A 53 14.29 -10.13 -9.15
N ASP A 54 14.71 -11.39 -9.07
CA ASP A 54 15.50 -12.06 -10.11
C ASP A 54 14.58 -12.78 -11.10
N THR A 55 13.65 -13.59 -10.59
CA THR A 55 12.78 -14.45 -11.40
C THR A 55 11.51 -13.75 -11.87
N ARG A 56 11.10 -12.67 -11.19
CA ARG A 56 9.80 -11.99 -11.39
C ARG A 56 8.59 -12.90 -11.18
N GLU A 57 8.78 -14.03 -10.52
CA GLU A 57 7.68 -14.91 -10.12
C GLU A 57 6.91 -14.34 -8.94
N THR A 58 5.60 -14.59 -8.91
CA THR A 58 4.74 -14.12 -7.83
C THR A 58 5.00 -14.91 -6.54
N LEU A 59 5.57 -14.24 -5.55
CA LEU A 59 5.78 -14.75 -4.20
C LEU A 59 4.50 -14.69 -3.36
N PHE A 60 3.77 -13.58 -3.49
CA PHE A 60 2.55 -13.33 -2.71
C PHE A 60 1.61 -12.39 -3.48
N SER A 61 0.30 -12.47 -3.21
CA SER A 61 -0.69 -11.60 -3.84
C SER A 61 -1.80 -11.24 -2.87
N ILE A 62 -2.21 -9.97 -2.90
CA ILE A 62 -3.36 -9.45 -2.16
C ILE A 62 -4.43 -9.01 -3.17
N PRO A 63 -5.51 -9.78 -3.36
CA PRO A 63 -6.63 -9.38 -4.18
C PRO A 63 -7.28 -8.10 -3.65
N TYR A 64 -7.75 -7.21 -4.52
CA TYR A 64 -8.46 -6.00 -4.06
C TYR A 64 -9.71 -6.28 -3.22
N ASN A 65 -10.30 -7.46 -3.36
CA ASN A 65 -11.42 -7.88 -2.53
C ASN A 65 -11.06 -7.99 -1.04
N ASP A 66 -9.81 -8.37 -0.76
CA ASP A 66 -9.29 -8.60 0.58
C ASP A 66 -8.58 -7.36 1.13
N VAL A 67 -8.31 -6.36 0.30
CA VAL A 67 -7.76 -5.07 0.74
C VAL A 67 -8.79 -4.34 1.60
N VAL A 68 -8.41 -4.05 2.83
CA VAL A 68 -9.17 -3.26 3.80
C VAL A 68 -8.75 -1.80 3.71
N SER A 69 -7.44 -1.53 3.74
CA SER A 69 -6.91 -0.19 3.55
C SER A 69 -5.48 -0.20 3.00
N ILE A 70 -5.12 0.89 2.33
CA ILE A 70 -3.80 1.18 1.80
C ILE A 70 -3.43 2.59 2.26
N ARG A 71 -2.43 2.68 3.14
CA ARG A 71 -1.95 3.96 3.67
C ARG A 71 -0.56 4.24 3.18
N ARG A 72 -0.36 5.47 2.70
CA ARG A 72 0.97 6.00 2.41
C ARG A 72 1.64 6.49 3.72
N ARG A 73 2.92 6.17 3.88
CA ARG A 73 3.87 6.81 4.80
C ARG A 73 4.94 7.55 3.98
N GLN A 74 5.94 8.17 4.62
CA GLN A 74 6.95 8.98 3.89
C GLN A 74 7.60 8.21 2.74
N ASN A 75 8.27 7.08 3.04
CA ASN A 75 8.98 6.24 2.07
C ASN A 75 8.46 4.78 2.10
N ALA A 76 7.22 4.59 2.54
CA ALA A 76 6.63 3.26 2.68
C ALA A 76 5.14 3.28 2.40
N ILE A 77 4.60 2.11 2.10
CA ILE A 77 3.17 1.82 2.07
C ILE A 77 2.83 0.82 3.16
N ASP A 78 1.63 0.92 3.70
CA ASP A 78 1.03 0.07 4.73
C ASP A 78 -0.28 -0.45 4.15
N VAL A 79 -0.40 -1.76 3.99
CA VAL A 79 -1.57 -2.39 3.41
C VAL A 79 -2.18 -3.31 4.46
N LYS A 80 -3.42 -3.01 4.86
CA LYS A 80 -4.23 -3.89 5.68
C LYS A 80 -5.13 -4.73 4.79
N TYR A 81 -5.16 -6.03 5.03
CA TYR A 81 -5.90 -6.97 4.20
C TYR A 81 -6.42 -8.18 5.00
N GLY A 82 -7.37 -8.91 4.43
CA GLY A 82 -8.02 -10.06 5.05
C GLY A 82 -9.32 -9.71 5.77
N SER A 83 -9.85 -10.69 6.52
CA SER A 83 -11.14 -10.55 7.21
C SER A 83 -11.03 -9.62 8.43
N LEU A 84 -12.11 -8.93 8.77
CA LEU A 84 -12.18 -8.03 9.95
C LEU A 84 -11.83 -8.74 11.27
N ASN A 85 -12.06 -10.04 11.36
CA ASN A 85 -11.79 -10.85 12.56
C ASN A 85 -10.31 -11.23 12.71
N GLN A 86 -9.54 -11.23 11.62
CA GLN A 86 -8.11 -11.56 11.61
C GLN A 86 -7.40 -10.68 10.57
N PRO A 87 -7.33 -9.35 10.81
CA PRO A 87 -6.69 -8.44 9.88
C PRO A 87 -5.20 -8.76 9.80
N ARG A 88 -4.69 -8.86 8.58
CA ARG A 88 -3.26 -8.91 8.28
C ARG A 88 -2.80 -7.54 7.82
N HIS A 89 -1.52 -7.28 7.99
CA HIS A 89 -0.91 -6.04 7.57
C HIS A 89 0.47 -6.33 6.99
N ILE A 90 0.84 -5.58 5.95
CA ILE A 90 2.16 -5.60 5.34
C ILE A 90 2.61 -4.16 5.05
N GLN A 91 3.81 -3.83 5.50
CA GLN A 91 4.51 -2.58 5.23
C GLN A 91 5.69 -2.82 4.29
N CYS A 92 5.80 -1.96 3.29
CA CYS A 92 6.86 -2.06 2.28
C CYS A 92 7.53 -0.69 2.07
N GLN A 93 8.86 -0.64 2.06
CA GLN A 93 9.60 0.57 1.69
C GLN A 93 9.68 0.69 0.16
N VAL A 94 9.13 1.77 -0.38
CA VAL A 94 8.98 2.00 -1.82
C VAL A 94 9.26 3.47 -2.13
N ASP A 95 10.21 3.74 -3.03
CA ASP A 95 10.61 5.10 -3.38
C ASP A 95 9.46 5.91 -4.00
N ARG A 96 8.68 5.26 -4.87
CA ARG A 96 7.52 5.86 -5.56
C ARG A 96 6.19 5.48 -4.92
N ALA A 97 6.11 5.48 -3.59
CA ALA A 97 4.91 5.11 -2.83
C ALA A 97 3.65 5.90 -3.23
N GLN A 98 3.80 7.18 -3.58
CA GLN A 98 2.67 8.02 -4.03
C GLN A 98 2.00 7.48 -5.29
N ASP A 99 2.80 7.11 -6.29
CA ASP A 99 2.31 6.63 -7.58
C ASP A 99 1.65 5.26 -7.45
N LEU A 100 2.24 4.41 -6.61
CA LEU A 100 1.68 3.10 -6.28
C LEU A 100 0.29 3.23 -5.65
N VAL A 101 0.16 4.07 -4.61
CA VAL A 101 -1.10 4.27 -3.91
C VAL A 101 -2.15 4.92 -4.82
N ALA A 102 -1.75 5.89 -5.65
CA ALA A 102 -2.65 6.51 -6.62
C ALA A 102 -3.15 5.51 -7.66
N LEU A 103 -2.28 4.63 -8.16
CA LEU A 103 -2.63 3.61 -9.14
C LEU A 103 -3.55 2.54 -8.54
N ALA A 104 -3.21 2.00 -7.37
CA ALA A 104 -4.06 1.06 -6.64
C ALA A 104 -5.43 1.70 -6.34
N GLY A 105 -5.42 2.99 -5.99
CA GLY A 105 -6.63 3.77 -5.77
C GLY A 105 -7.53 3.80 -7.00
N ARG A 106 -6.96 4.08 -8.18
CA ARG A 106 -7.72 4.11 -9.44
C ARG A 106 -8.36 2.75 -9.75
N TYR A 107 -7.67 1.64 -9.50
CA TYR A 107 -8.24 0.30 -9.71
C TYR A 107 -9.36 -0.02 -8.73
N LEU A 108 -9.19 0.27 -7.44
CA LEU A 108 -10.23 0.10 -6.43
C LEU A 108 -11.49 0.93 -6.76
N SER A 109 -11.30 2.17 -7.20
CA SER A 109 -12.39 3.03 -7.68
C SER A 109 -13.11 2.44 -8.88
N PHE A 110 -12.35 1.87 -9.83
CA PHE A 110 -12.91 1.22 -11.01
C PHE A 110 -13.76 -0.02 -10.64
N ILE A 111 -13.39 -0.75 -9.59
CA ILE A 111 -14.14 -1.92 -9.08
C ILE A 111 -15.38 -1.49 -8.26
N GLY A 112 -15.58 -0.19 -8.02
CA GLY A 112 -16.68 0.33 -7.23
C GLY A 112 -16.46 0.24 -5.72
N ARG A 113 -15.21 -0.01 -5.27
CA ARG A 113 -14.84 0.10 -3.86
C ARG A 113 -14.43 1.54 -3.56
N SER A 114 -15.15 2.18 -2.63
CA SER A 114 -14.85 3.55 -2.21
C SER A 114 -13.46 3.63 -1.58
N LEU A 115 -12.61 4.51 -2.13
CA LEU A 115 -11.28 4.81 -1.59
C LEU A 115 -11.31 5.62 -0.29
N ALA A 116 -12.43 6.20 0.09
CA ALA A 116 -12.49 7.09 1.24
C ALA A 116 -12.16 6.36 2.54
N SER A 117 -12.53 5.08 2.66
CA SER A 117 -12.18 4.21 3.78
C SER A 117 -10.82 3.50 3.60
N ALA A 118 -10.41 3.23 2.35
CA ALA A 118 -9.16 2.53 2.08
C ALA A 118 -7.93 3.44 2.13
N LEU A 119 -8.04 4.71 1.74
CA LEU A 119 -6.98 5.70 1.79
C LEU A 119 -7.17 6.59 3.03
N GLU A 120 -6.65 6.15 4.18
CA GLU A 120 -6.57 7.01 5.38
C GLU A 120 -5.68 8.23 5.08
N ARG A 121 -6.29 9.34 4.65
CA ARG A 121 -5.64 10.65 4.64
C ARG A 121 -5.48 11.10 6.08
N LYS A 122 -4.35 10.75 6.70
CA LYS A 122 -3.84 11.55 7.82
C LYS A 122 -3.37 12.90 7.27
N THR A 123 -4.25 13.89 7.28
CA THR A 123 -3.85 15.26 7.61
C THR A 123 -3.32 15.21 9.05
N ASP A 124 -2.04 14.87 9.21
CA ASP A 124 -1.32 15.07 10.48
C ASP A 124 -1.11 16.58 10.67
N SER A 125 -2.13 17.25 11.20
CA SER A 125 -1.90 18.40 12.06
C SER A 125 -1.25 17.83 13.32
N GLN A 126 0.03 18.15 13.47
CA GLN A 126 0.91 17.79 14.58
C GLN A 126 0.19 17.77 15.93
N GLN A 127 0.13 16.59 16.57
CA GLN A 127 0.08 16.51 18.03
C GLN A 127 1.44 16.97 18.56
N PHE A 128 1.59 18.27 18.78
CA PHE A 128 2.66 18.79 19.62
C PHE A 128 2.22 18.64 21.08
N HIS A 129 2.71 17.61 21.75
CA HIS A 129 2.72 17.55 23.21
C HIS A 129 3.61 18.70 23.73
N ARG A 130 3.08 19.53 24.63
CA ARG A 130 3.93 20.32 25.55
C ARG A 130 3.88 19.72 26.95
N PRO A 131 5.02 19.67 27.65
CA PRO A 131 5.15 19.07 28.98
C PRO A 131 4.52 19.96 30.05
N GLY A 132 4.22 19.33 31.19
CA GLY A 132 3.36 19.85 32.24
C GLY A 132 3.75 21.20 32.85
N SER A 133 2.73 21.96 33.20
CA SER A 133 2.82 23.04 34.18
C SER A 133 2.55 22.47 35.57
N THR A 134 3.59 22.30 36.37
CA THR A 134 3.49 22.19 37.82
C THR A 134 2.87 23.49 38.36
N SER A 135 1.66 23.39 38.92
CA SER A 135 1.05 24.43 39.72
C SER A 135 1.79 24.50 41.05
N CYS A 136 2.51 25.59 41.31
CA CYS A 136 3.06 25.88 42.62
C CYS A 136 1.90 26.07 43.60
N ASN A 137 1.82 25.18 44.59
CA ASN A 137 1.02 25.38 45.79
C ASN A 137 1.87 26.20 46.77
N ASP A 138 1.46 27.41 47.11
CA ASP A 138 1.98 28.15 48.27
C ASP A 138 1.28 27.65 49.55
N PRO A 139 2.02 27.18 50.57
CA PRO A 139 1.50 27.06 51.92
C PRO A 139 1.77 28.34 52.72
N THR A 140 0.77 28.66 53.54
CA THR A 140 0.64 29.82 54.42
C THR A 140 1.72 29.87 55.54
N SER A 141 2.14 31.10 55.87
CA SER A 141 2.35 31.65 57.23
C SER A 141 3.71 31.62 57.96
N THR A 142 4.07 32.84 58.42
CA THR A 142 4.60 33.24 59.75
C THR A 142 6.10 33.62 59.90
N ILE A 143 6.29 34.72 60.66
CA ILE A 143 7.42 35.17 61.51
C ILE A 143 8.23 36.36 60.94
N LEU A 144 7.85 37.60 61.31
CA LEU A 144 8.42 38.41 62.41
C LEU A 144 7.60 39.70 62.60
#